data_AF-A0A7J3XVY6-F1
#
_entry.id   AF-A0A7J3XVY6-F1
#
_cell.length_a   1.000
_cell.length_b   1.000
_cell.length_c   1.000
_cell.angle_alpha   90.00
_cell.angle_beta   90.00
_cell.angle_gamma   90.00
#
_symmetry.space_group_name_H-M   'P 1'
#
loop_
_entity.id
_entity.type
_entity.pdbx_description
1 polymer ?
#
loop_
_entity_poly.entity_id
_entity_poly.type
_entity_poly.pdbx_seq_one_letter_code
_entity_poly.pdbx_strand_id
1 'polypeptide(L)' 'MAKRAKAYVVLAPGQHPPSALAKEVAARLALPPGEVDEVARFMPPGPSRIIRAVGCRQQGV' A
#
# COMPACT_ATOMS: atom_id res chain seq x y z
N MET A 1 -11.64 4.32 24.68
CA MET A 1 -10.54 3.64 23.98
C MET A 1 -10.94 3.47 22.51
N ALA A 2 -10.45 4.34 21.61
CA ALA A 2 -10.81 4.26 20.20
C ALA A 2 -10.17 3.00 19.58
N LYS A 3 -10.98 2.10 19.00
CA LYS A 3 -10.48 0.99 18.17
C LYS A 3 -9.64 1.60 17.05
N ARG A 4 -8.30 1.58 17.17
CA ARG A 4 -7.42 1.91 16.04
C ARG A 4 -7.74 0.92 14.93
N ALA A 5 -8.40 1.39 13.87
CA ALA A 5 -8.58 0.58 12.68
C ALA A 5 -7.18 0.20 12.18
N LYS A 6 -6.93 -1.10 11.99
CA LYS A 6 -5.67 -1.57 11.41
C LYS A 6 -5.58 -1.00 9.98
N ALA A 7 -4.47 -0.34 9.66
CA ALA A 7 -4.20 0.11 8.30
C ALA A 7 -3.70 -1.09 7.48
N TYR A 8 -4.29 -1.33 6.31
CA TYR A 8 -3.91 -2.45 5.44
C TYR A 8 -4.23 -2.17 3.98
N VAL A 9 -3.51 -2.86 3.11
CA VAL A 9 -3.79 -2.95 1.67
C VAL A 9 -4.02 -4.40 1.29
N VAL A 10 -4.92 -4.61 0.34
CA VAL A 10 -5.17 -5.92 -0.26
C VAL A 10 -4.72 -5.84 -1.71
N LEU A 11 -3.86 -6.78 -2.09
CA LEU A 11 -3.28 -6.90 -3.43
C LEU A 11 -3.90 -8.10 -4.15
N ALA A 12 -4.01 -7.98 -5.47
CA ALA A 12 -4.37 -9.08 -6.36
C ALA A 12 -3.42 -9.07 -7.58
N PRO A 13 -3.26 -10.19 -8.29
CA PRO A 13 -2.54 -10.21 -9.57
C PRO A 13 -3.07 -9.14 -10.53
N GLY A 14 -2.17 -8.53 -11.31
CA GLY A 14 -2.49 -7.36 -12.13
C GLY A 14 -1.39 -7.05 -13.14
N GLN A 15 -1.26 -5.77 -13.49
CA GLN A 15 -0.35 -5.31 -14.54
C GLN A 15 0.76 -4.40 -14.02
N HIS A 16 0.69 -3.92 -12.76
CA HIS A 16 1.68 -2.98 -12.25
C HIS A 16 2.90 -3.71 -11.67
N PRO A 17 4.13 -3.25 -11.99
CA PRO A 17 5.32 -3.84 -11.41
C PRO A 17 5.39 -3.57 -9.89
N PRO A 18 5.98 -4.49 -9.10
CA PRO A 18 6.09 -4.36 -7.65
C PRO A 18 6.67 -3.03 -7.16
N SER A 19 7.65 -2.47 -7.88
CA SER A 19 8.30 -1.19 -7.53
C SER A 19 7.36 0.02 -7.67
N ALA A 20 6.47 0.03 -8.66
CA ALA A 20 5.45 1.07 -8.79
C ALA A 20 4.37 0.89 -7.71
N LEU A 21 3.98 -0.37 -7.44
CA LEU A 21 2.96 -0.68 -6.47
C LEU A 21 3.39 -0.39 -5.03
N ALA A 22 4.66 -0.60 -4.69
CA ALA A 22 5.21 -0.29 -3.38
C ALA A 22 5.10 1.20 -3.04
N LYS A 23 5.38 2.08 -4.02
CA LYS A 23 5.20 3.53 -3.87
C LYS A 23 3.74 3.90 -3.62
N GLU A 24 2.82 3.29 -4.38
CA GLU A 24 1.38 3.53 -4.21
C GLU A 24 0.89 3.03 -2.84
N VAL A 25 1.32 1.84 -2.41
CA VAL A 25 1.00 1.28 -1.09
C VAL A 25 1.50 2.19 0.03
N ALA A 26 2.76 2.64 -0.04
CA ALA A 26 3.32 3.56 0.96
C ALA A 26 2.53 4.87 1.02
N ALA A 27 2.16 5.43 -0.14
CA ALA A 27 1.32 6.63 -0.20
C ALA A 27 -0.07 6.41 0.42
N ARG A 28 -0.75 5.29 0.10
CA ARG A 28 -2.08 4.96 0.63
C ARG A 28 -2.08 4.64 2.12
N LEU A 29 -0.95 4.23 2.67
CA LEU A 29 -0.78 3.99 4.10
C LEU A 29 -0.19 5.21 4.83
N ALA A 30 0.09 6.31 4.11
CA ALA A 30 0.78 7.49 4.64
C ALA A 30 2.10 7.15 5.35
N LEU A 31 2.84 6.18 4.81
CA LEU A 31 4.14 5.77 5.33
C LEU A 31 5.22 6.78 4.94
N PRO A 32 6.24 6.98 5.80
CA PRO A 32 7.37 7.83 5.45
C PRO A 32 8.16 7.28 4.25
N PRO A 33 8.87 8.13 3.49
CA PRO A 33 9.57 7.71 2.27
C PRO A 33 10.58 6.57 2.45
N GLY A 34 11.18 6.45 3.65
CA GLY A 34 12.13 5.38 3.98
C GLY A 34 11.51 3.98 4.07
N GLU A 35 10.18 3.89 4.19
CA GLU A 35 9.47 2.60 4.33
C GLU A 35 9.12 1.99 2.96
N VAL A 36 9.29 2.73 1.85
CA VAL A 36 8.96 2.24 0.50
C VAL A 36 9.78 1.00 0.16
N ASP A 37 11.06 0.98 0.54
CA ASP A 37 11.94 -0.17 0.31
C ASP A 37 11.52 -1.38 1.14
N GLU A 38 11.03 -1.15 2.36
CA GLU A 38 10.50 -2.22 3.21
C GLU A 38 9.20 -2.79 2.60
N VAL A 39 8.28 -1.92 2.18
CA VAL A 39 7.06 -2.33 1.46
C VAL A 39 7.42 -3.14 0.21
N ALA A 40 8.42 -2.73 -0.56
CA ALA A 40 8.84 -3.42 -1.77
C ALA A 40 9.33 -4.85 -1.49
N ARG A 41 9.99 -5.10 -0.34
CA ARG A 41 10.44 -6.44 0.07
C ARG A 41 9.28 -7.40 0.38
N PHE A 42 8.15 -6.86 0.81
CA PHE A 42 6.94 -7.64 1.10
C PHE A 42 5.97 -7.71 -0.07
N MET A 43 6.28 -7.08 -1.21
CA MET A 43 5.44 -7.22 -2.40
C MET A 43 5.50 -8.64 -2.94
N PRO A 44 4.35 -9.20 -3.36
CA PRO A 44 4.34 -10.49 -4.04
C PRO A 44 5.17 -10.42 -5.33
N PRO A 45 5.82 -11.52 -5.73
CA PRO A 45 6.52 -11.57 -7.00
C PRO A 45 5.53 -11.43 -8.15
N GLY A 46 5.93 -10.70 -9.19
CA GLY A 46 5.12 -10.49 -10.40
C GLY A 46 4.17 -9.30 -10.32
N PRO A 47 3.50 -8.99 -11.44
CA PRO A 47 2.69 -7.79 -11.54
C PRO A 47 1.38 -7.92 -10.75
N SER A 48 1.03 -6.85 -10.03
CA SER A 48 -0.09 -6.82 -9.08
C SER A 48 -0.89 -5.53 -9.19
N ARG A 49 -2.00 -5.43 -8.46
CA ARG A 49 -2.83 -4.23 -8.32
C ARG A 49 -3.42 -4.12 -6.92
N ILE A 50 -3.66 -2.89 -6.45
CA ILE A 50 -4.37 -2.65 -5.19
C ILE A 50 -5.87 -2.82 -5.45
N ILE A 51 -6.52 -3.72 -4.71
CA ILE A 51 -7.99 -3.88 -4.75
C ILE A 51 -8.68 -3.19 -3.58
N ARG A 52 -7.97 -2.97 -2.46
CA ARG A 52 -8.49 -2.27 -1.30
C ARG A 52 -7.37 -1.65 -0.49
N ALA A 53 -7.61 -0.46 0.06
CA ALA A 53 -6.77 0.18 1.06
C ALA A 53 -7.67 0.67 2.21
N VAL A 54 -7.29 0.38 3.45
CA VAL A 54 -8.02 0.75 4.68
C VAL A 54 -7.03 1.38 5.64
N GLY A 55 -7.45 2.43 6.36
CA GLY A 55 -6.61 3.19 7.29
C GLY A 55 -6.05 4.50 6.72
N CYS A 56 -6.33 4.83 5.46
CA CYS A 56 -6.00 6.13 4.88
C CYS A 56 -7.02 7.18 5.31
N ARG A 57 -6.56 8.35 5.79
CA ARG A 57 -7.36 9.58 5.66
C ARG A 57 -7.49 9.81 4.16
N GLN A 58 -8.71 9.92 3.64
CA GLN A 58 -8.92 10.43 2.28
C GLN A 58 -8.22 11.79 2.21
N GLN A 59 -7.15 11.90 1.42
CA GLN A 59 -6.77 13.21 0.89
C GLN A 59 -7.85 13.53 -0.14
N GLY A 60 -8.88 14.25 0.31
CA GLY A 60 -9.74 14.97 -0.60
C GLY A 60 -8.95 16.13 -1.17
N VAL A 61 -8.75 16.12 -2.48
CA VAL A 61 -9.07 17.22 -3.41
C VAL A 61 -9.47 16.58 -4.74
#